data_AF-A0A7S6UBM3-F1
#
_entry.id   AF-A0A7S6UBM3-F1
#
_cell.length_a   1.000
_cell.length_b   1.000
_cell.length_c   1.000
_cell.angle_alpha   90.00
_cell.angle_beta   90.00
_cell.angle_gamma   90.00
#
_symmetry.space_group_name_H-M   'P 1'
#
loop_
_entity.id
_entity.type
_entity.pdbx_description
1 polymer ?
#
loop_
_entity_poly.entity_id
_entity_poly.type
_entity_poly.pdbx_seq_one_letter_code
_entity_poly.pdbx_strand_id
1 'polypeptide(L)'
;NCEDIPHVNEFSANDLFECNKLVFELSASDQPKQYEQHLTDYEKIKEGFKNKNASMIKSAFLPTGAFKADRYKSHGQGYNWGNYNRKTQKCEIFNVKPTCLINNSSYIATTALSHPIEVEHNFPCSLYKDEIK
;
A
#
# COMPACT_ATOMS: atom_id res chain seq x y z
N ASN A 1 -3.62 -11.53 25.15
CA ASN A 1 -2.19 -11.21 25.01
C ASN A 1 -1.95 -10.74 23.59
N CYS A 2 -1.21 -9.65 23.36
CA CYS A 2 -0.88 -9.18 22.02
C CYS A 2 0.45 -9.82 21.59
N GLU A 3 0.46 -10.49 20.43
CA GLU A 3 1.62 -11.23 19.92
C GLU A 3 2.11 -10.61 18.61
N ASP A 4 3.38 -10.88 18.29
CA ASP A 4 4.00 -10.41 17.04
C ASP A 4 3.33 -11.01 15.81
N ILE A 5 3.48 -10.35 14.66
CA ILE A 5 2.96 -10.85 13.39
C ILE A 5 3.76 -12.09 12.97
N PRO A 6 3.13 -13.25 12.71
CA PRO A 6 3.85 -14.51 12.49
C PRO A 6 4.73 -14.54 11.23
N HIS A 7 4.32 -13.84 10.18
CA HIS A 7 5.01 -13.82 8.89
C HIS A 7 5.14 -12.39 8.39
N VAL A 8 6.38 -11.90 8.31
CA VAL A 8 6.72 -10.57 7.81
C VAL A 8 7.83 -10.70 6.76
N ASN A 9 7.80 -9.81 5.77
CA ASN A 9 8.91 -9.61 4.84
C ASN A 9 9.73 -8.42 5.32
N GLU A 10 11.01 -8.63 5.59
CA GLU A 10 11.90 -7.57 6.09
C GLU A 10 12.64 -6.88 4.94
N PHE A 11 12.58 -5.56 4.93
CA PHE A 11 13.32 -4.69 3.99
C PHE A 11 14.18 -3.69 4.76
N SER A 12 15.28 -3.26 4.18
CA SER A 12 16.06 -2.14 4.73
C SER A 12 15.36 -0.82 4.39
N ALA A 13 15.22 0.07 5.38
CA ALA A 13 14.65 1.41 5.23
C ALA A 13 15.35 2.38 6.18
N ASN A 14 15.94 3.44 5.63
CA ASN A 14 16.73 4.41 6.38
C ASN A 14 15.87 5.23 7.35
N ASP A 15 14.62 5.49 6.98
CA ASP A 15 13.66 6.29 7.73
C ASP A 15 12.20 5.78 7.54
N LEU A 16 11.26 6.45 8.21
CA LEU A 16 9.82 6.15 8.13
C LEU A 16 9.28 6.37 6.71
N PHE A 17 9.79 7.38 6.00
CA PHE A 17 9.33 7.73 4.66
C PHE A 17 9.65 6.60 3.67
N GLU A 18 10.86 6.06 3.71
CA GLU A 18 11.26 4.90 2.90
C GLU A 18 10.43 3.66 3.25
N CYS A 19 10.21 3.37 4.54
CA CYS A 19 9.36 2.25 4.93
C CYS A 19 7.92 2.42 4.45
N ASN A 20 7.32 3.60 4.61
CA ASN A 20 5.97 3.89 4.13
C ASN A 20 5.87 3.75 2.60
N LYS A 21 6.88 4.21 1.86
CA LYS A 21 6.97 4.05 0.41
C LYS A 21 7.00 2.57 0.01
N LEU A 22 7.77 1.73 0.70
CA LEU A 22 7.82 0.29 0.44
C LEU A 22 6.47 -0.38 0.70
N VAL A 23 5.78 -0.02 1.80
CA VAL A 23 4.43 -0.51 2.10
C VAL A 23 3.44 -0.08 1.02
N PHE A 24 3.51 1.17 0.54
CA PHE A 24 2.66 1.66 -0.54
C PHE A 24 2.90 0.90 -1.86
N GLU A 25 4.16 0.66 -2.23
CA GLU A 25 4.52 -0.06 -3.46
C GLU A 25 4.03 -1.52 -3.47
N LEU A 26 3.98 -2.18 -2.31
CA LEU A 26 3.54 -3.55 -2.15
C LEU A 26 2.05 -3.69 -1.78
N SER A 27 1.36 -2.57 -1.62
CA SER A 27 -0.04 -2.53 -1.17
C SER A 27 -1.01 -3.11 -2.21
N ALA A 28 -2.28 -3.22 -1.81
CA ALA A 28 -3.37 -3.62 -2.68
C ALA A 28 -3.42 -2.76 -3.95
N SER A 29 -3.41 -3.40 -5.12
CA SER A 29 -3.44 -2.72 -6.41
C SER A 29 -4.47 -3.37 -7.31
N ASP A 30 -5.33 -2.53 -7.89
CA ASP A 30 -6.35 -2.96 -8.86
C ASP A 30 -5.82 -2.96 -10.31
N GLN A 31 -4.53 -2.69 -10.47
CA GLN A 31 -3.88 -2.53 -11.76
C GLN A 31 -3.07 -3.78 -12.12
N PRO A 32 -3.24 -4.36 -13.31
CA PRO A 32 -2.38 -5.45 -13.76
C PRO A 32 -0.92 -4.99 -13.89
N LYS A 33 0.03 -5.82 -13.44
CA LYS A 33 1.47 -5.53 -13.55
C LYS A 33 1.99 -5.51 -14.98
N GLN A 34 1.26 -6.12 -15.92
CA GLN A 34 1.59 -6.16 -17.35
C GLN A 34 0.35 -5.82 -18.16
N TYR A 35 0.49 -4.88 -19.09
CA TYR A 35 -0.57 -4.49 -20.03
C TYR A 35 -0.38 -5.23 -21.36
N GLU A 36 -1.45 -5.87 -21.86
CA GLU A 36 -1.45 -6.43 -23.21
C GLU A 36 -1.45 -5.29 -24.25
N GLN A 37 -0.40 -5.25 -25.08
CA GLN A 37 -0.24 -4.26 -26.14
C GLN A 37 -0.88 -4.74 -27.45
N HIS A 38 -2.04 -4.19 -27.81
CA HIS A 38 -2.57 -4.27 -29.17
C HIS A 38 -2.47 -2.93 -29.94
N LEU A 39 -2.28 -1.81 -29.24
CA LEU A 39 -1.93 -0.48 -29.73
C LEU A 39 -1.17 0.21 -28.60
N THR A 40 -0.05 0.87 -28.89
CA THR A 40 0.67 1.59 -27.84
C THR A 40 -0.19 2.77 -27.37
N ASP A 41 -0.17 3.08 -26.08
CA ASP A 41 -0.96 4.19 -25.53
C ASP A 41 -0.59 5.53 -26.20
N TYR A 42 0.65 5.64 -26.69
CA TYR A 42 1.11 6.76 -27.50
C TYR A 42 0.31 6.95 -28.80
N GLU A 43 0.03 5.86 -29.54
CA GLU A 43 -0.75 5.92 -30.78
C GLU A 43 -2.20 6.31 -30.52
N LYS A 44 -2.81 5.76 -29.46
CA LYS A 44 -4.17 6.13 -29.02
C LYS A 44 -4.25 7.62 -28.65
N ILE A 45 -3.24 8.15 -27.96
CA ILE A 45 -3.19 9.57 -27.59
C ILE A 45 -3.05 10.43 -28.86
N LYS A 46 -2.10 10.10 -29.74
CA LYS A 46 -1.82 10.86 -30.97
C LYS A 46 -3.04 10.90 -31.90
N GLU A 47 -3.66 9.76 -32.15
CA GLU A 47 -4.88 9.68 -32.97
C GLU A 47 -6.10 10.27 -32.27
N GLY A 48 -6.22 10.08 -30.95
CA GLY A 48 -7.27 10.65 -30.14
C GLY A 48 -7.28 12.18 -30.18
N PHE A 49 -6.12 12.82 -30.06
CA PHE A 49 -5.99 14.28 -30.22
C PHE A 49 -6.27 14.73 -31.65
N LYS A 50 -5.72 14.02 -32.66
CA LYS A 50 -5.95 14.33 -34.08
C LYS A 50 -7.44 14.29 -34.45
N ASN A 51 -8.16 13.30 -33.93
CA ASN A 51 -9.56 13.05 -34.25
C ASN A 51 -10.56 13.65 -33.25
N LYS A 52 -10.09 14.43 -32.26
CA LYS A 52 -10.90 14.97 -31.14
C LYS A 52 -11.71 13.89 -30.41
N ASN A 53 -11.16 12.67 -30.33
CA ASN A 53 -11.80 11.53 -29.69
C ASN A 53 -11.37 11.43 -28.22
N ALA A 54 -12.12 12.10 -27.34
CA ALA A 54 -11.87 12.09 -25.90
C ALA A 54 -11.94 10.69 -25.28
N SER A 55 -12.74 9.78 -25.83
CA SER A 55 -12.83 8.39 -25.33
C SER A 55 -11.53 7.63 -25.59
N MET A 56 -10.92 7.83 -26.76
CA MET A 56 -9.65 7.20 -27.12
C MET A 56 -8.50 7.71 -26.25
N ILE A 57 -8.43 9.03 -26.00
CA ILE A 57 -7.46 9.64 -25.08
C ILE A 57 -7.65 9.07 -23.66
N LYS A 58 -8.88 9.01 -23.16
CA LYS A 58 -9.16 8.46 -21.82
C LYS A 58 -8.77 6.99 -21.70
N SER A 59 -8.99 6.19 -22.74
CA SER A 59 -8.67 4.75 -22.74
C SER A 59 -7.17 4.43 -22.75
N ALA A 60 -6.32 5.40 -23.07
CA ALA A 60 -4.86 5.26 -22.98
C ALA A 60 -4.37 5.34 -21.53
N PHE A 61 -5.10 6.03 -20.65
CA PHE A 61 -4.77 6.16 -19.22
C PHE A 61 -5.61 5.25 -18.33
N LEU A 62 -6.82 4.92 -18.76
CA LEU A 62 -7.77 4.07 -18.04
C LEU A 62 -7.95 2.77 -18.80
N PRO A 63 -7.47 1.62 -18.28
CA PRO A 63 -7.67 0.32 -18.91
C PRO A 63 -9.13 -0.11 -18.78
N THR A 64 -9.99 0.38 -19.68
CA THR A 64 -11.46 0.19 -19.68
C THR A 64 -11.88 -1.29 -19.67
N GLY A 65 -11.04 -2.19 -20.20
CA GLY A 65 -11.21 -3.64 -20.11
C GLY A 65 -10.88 -4.22 -18.72
N ALA A 66 -9.84 -3.70 -18.05
CA ALA A 66 -9.44 -4.15 -16.70
C ALA A 66 -10.49 -3.74 -15.64
N PHE A 67 -11.12 -2.57 -15.80
CA PHE A 67 -12.23 -2.14 -14.92
C PHE A 67 -13.45 -3.05 -14.97
N LYS A 68 -13.67 -3.78 -16.08
CA LYS A 68 -14.83 -4.69 -16.26
C LYS A 68 -14.54 -6.12 -15.82
N ALA A 69 -13.28 -6.49 -15.63
CA ALA A 69 -12.90 -7.83 -15.21
C ALA A 69 -12.65 -7.84 -13.69
N ASP A 70 -13.48 -8.56 -12.93
CA ASP A 70 -13.30 -8.76 -11.48
C ASP A 70 -11.93 -9.37 -11.12
N ARG A 71 -11.25 -9.97 -12.10
CA ARG A 71 -9.93 -10.59 -11.96
C ARG A 71 -8.85 -9.66 -11.40
N TYR A 72 -8.95 -8.35 -11.63
CA TYR A 72 -7.93 -7.39 -11.19
C TYR A 72 -8.32 -6.61 -9.95
N LYS A 73 -9.50 -6.85 -9.36
CA LYS A 73 -9.91 -6.15 -8.14
C LYS A 73 -9.23 -6.78 -6.93
N SER A 74 -8.38 -6.02 -6.25
CA SER A 74 -7.68 -6.45 -5.04
C SER A 74 -8.61 -6.63 -3.85
N HIS A 75 -9.75 -5.92 -3.83
CA HIS A 75 -10.65 -5.84 -2.68
C HIS A 75 -9.92 -5.41 -1.39
N GLY A 76 -8.88 -4.59 -1.51
CA GLY A 76 -8.03 -4.16 -0.40
C GLY A 76 -7.08 -5.23 0.12
N GLN A 77 -6.95 -6.37 -0.57
CA GLN A 77 -5.98 -7.41 -0.22
C GLN A 77 -4.60 -7.06 -0.77
N GLY A 78 -3.60 -6.97 0.12
CA GLY A 78 -2.24 -6.61 -0.22
C GLY A 78 -1.36 -6.48 1.02
N TYR A 79 -0.08 -6.17 0.82
CA TYR A 79 0.86 -5.89 1.90
C TYR A 79 0.66 -4.46 2.41
N ASN A 80 -0.45 -4.24 3.11
CA ASN A 80 -0.95 -2.89 3.42
C ASN A 80 -0.38 -2.30 4.72
N TRP A 81 0.36 -3.10 5.50
CA TRP A 81 0.83 -2.73 6.83
C TRP A 81 2.33 -2.95 6.93
N GLY A 82 3.00 -2.09 7.70
CA GLY A 82 4.41 -2.25 8.02
C GLY A 82 4.76 -1.77 9.43
N ASN A 83 5.71 -2.45 10.05
CA ASN A 83 6.34 -2.03 11.30
C ASN A 83 7.75 -1.53 10.99
N TYR A 84 7.99 -0.23 11.18
CA TYR A 84 9.29 0.37 10.99
C TYR A 84 10.10 0.35 12.28
N ASN A 85 11.22 -0.37 12.31
CA ASN A 85 12.16 -0.39 13.41
C ASN A 85 13.25 0.68 13.20
N ARG A 86 13.19 1.74 14.02
CA ARG A 86 14.10 2.89 13.95
C ARG A 86 15.53 2.56 14.38
N LYS A 87 15.74 1.48 15.16
CA LYS A 87 17.06 1.08 15.65
C LYS A 87 17.82 0.25 14.63
N THR A 88 17.13 -0.69 13.99
CA THR A 88 17.74 -1.58 12.99
C THR A 88 17.62 -1.05 11.58
N GLN A 89 16.84 0.01 11.36
CA GLN A 89 16.54 0.57 10.03
C GLN A 89 15.90 -0.49 9.12
N LYS A 90 14.94 -1.23 9.69
CA LYS A 90 14.21 -2.31 9.02
C LYS A 90 12.73 -2.01 8.96
N CYS A 91 12.11 -2.39 7.86
CA CYS A 91 10.69 -2.27 7.59
C CYS A 91 10.12 -3.69 7.45
N GLU A 92 9.33 -4.12 8.42
CA GLU A 92 8.68 -5.43 8.45
C GLU A 92 7.28 -5.30 7.84
N ILE A 93 7.10 -5.76 6.61
CA ILE A 93 5.86 -5.57 5.83
C ILE A 93 5.04 -6.86 5.81
N PHE A 94 3.73 -6.76 6.00
CA PHE A 94 2.83 -7.90 6.08
C PHE A 94 1.45 -7.63 5.46
N ASN A 95 0.70 -8.70 5.20
CA ASN A 95 -0.59 -8.69 4.50
C ASN A 95 -1.77 -9.22 5.34
N VAL A 96 -1.56 -9.43 6.64
CA VAL A 96 -2.62 -9.79 7.60
C VAL A 96 -3.07 -8.55 8.38
N LYS A 97 -4.38 -8.41 8.57
CA LYS A 97 -4.93 -7.29 9.36
C LYS A 97 -4.46 -7.41 10.82
N PRO A 98 -3.74 -6.42 11.39
CA PRO A 98 -3.36 -6.45 12.79
C PRO A 98 -4.59 -6.27 13.69
N THR A 99 -4.60 -6.94 14.84
CA THR A 99 -5.73 -6.91 15.80
C THR A 99 -5.40 -6.20 17.12
N CYS A 100 -4.14 -5.85 17.34
CA CYS A 100 -3.67 -5.15 18.54
C CYS A 100 -2.38 -4.34 18.22
N LEU A 101 -1.94 -3.53 19.17
CA LEU A 101 -0.69 -2.77 19.10
C LEU A 101 0.21 -3.16 20.27
N ILE A 102 1.50 -3.36 20.01
CA ILE A 102 2.51 -3.61 21.04
C ILE A 102 3.20 -2.28 21.34
N ASN A 103 3.27 -1.92 22.62
CA ASN A 103 3.96 -0.70 23.04
C ASN A 103 5.48 -0.92 23.01
N ASN A 104 6.12 -0.55 21.90
CA ASN A 104 7.58 -0.60 21.74
C ASN A 104 8.10 0.71 21.14
N SER A 105 8.91 1.43 21.91
CA SER A 105 9.46 2.74 21.53
C SER A 105 10.43 2.71 20.34
N SER A 106 10.90 1.52 19.96
CA SER A 106 11.79 1.35 18.79
C SER A 106 11.02 1.31 17.48
N TYR A 107 9.70 1.14 17.53
CA TYR A 107 8.86 0.89 16.37
C TYR A 107 7.91 2.04 16.05
N ILE A 108 7.59 2.18 14.76
CA ILE A 108 6.50 3.00 14.25
C ILE A 108 5.65 2.10 13.34
N ALA A 109 4.36 1.97 13.65
CA ALA A 109 3.42 1.30 12.77
C ALA A 109 3.00 2.25 11.64
N THR A 110 3.05 1.79 10.39
CA THR A 110 2.61 2.55 9.22
C THR A 110 1.74 1.68 8.31
N THR A 111 0.94 2.32 7.48
CA THR A 111 0.09 1.65 6.48
C THR A 111 0.27 2.31 5.11
N ALA A 112 -0.17 1.63 4.06
CA ALA A 112 -0.18 2.21 2.71
C ALA A 112 -1.03 3.49 2.60
N LEU A 113 -1.95 3.74 3.55
CA LEU A 113 -2.81 4.93 3.59
C LEU A 113 -2.30 6.02 4.54
N SER A 114 -1.28 5.72 5.35
CA SER A 114 -0.75 6.65 6.35
C SER A 114 -0.03 7.82 5.69
N HIS A 115 0.01 8.97 6.38
CA HIS A 115 0.92 10.05 5.99
C HIS A 115 2.36 9.53 6.09
N PRO A 116 3.25 9.84 5.13
CA PRO A 116 4.57 9.23 5.06
C PRO A 116 5.59 9.70 6.13
N ILE A 117 5.21 10.63 7.01
CA ILE A 117 6.15 11.32 7.93
C ILE A 117 5.49 11.66 9.27
N GLU A 118 4.19 12.00 9.30
CA GLU A 118 3.49 12.29 10.55
C GLU A 118 3.42 11.06 11.47
N VAL A 119 3.61 11.28 12.77
CA VAL A 119 3.63 10.23 13.79
C VAL A 119 2.75 10.66 14.96
N GLU A 120 1.85 9.77 15.39
CA GLU A 120 1.18 9.88 16.69
C GLU A 120 2.04 9.17 17.74
N HIS A 121 2.49 9.92 18.74
CA HIS A 121 3.37 9.42 19.79
C HIS A 121 2.60 8.86 20.99
N ASN A 122 1.33 9.24 21.14
CA ASN A 122 0.50 8.78 22.25
C ASN A 122 0.01 7.36 21.99
N PHE A 123 0.54 6.41 22.77
CA PHE A 123 0.00 5.06 22.77
C PHE A 123 -1.40 5.05 23.42
N PRO A 124 -2.41 4.41 22.81
CA PRO A 124 -3.79 4.49 23.27
C PRO A 124 -4.03 3.56 24.47
N CYS A 125 -3.44 3.87 25.62
CA CYS A 125 -3.58 3.09 26.85
C CYS A 125 -5.05 2.92 27.28
N SER A 126 -5.93 3.87 26.92
CA SER A 126 -7.36 3.80 27.22
C SER A 126 -8.07 2.64 26.53
N LEU A 127 -7.64 2.22 25.34
CA LEU A 127 -8.23 1.10 24.61
C LEU A 127 -7.94 -0.25 25.29
N TYR A 128 -6.84 -0.33 26.04
CA TYR A 128 -6.39 -1.54 26.71
C TYR A 128 -6.72 -1.58 28.21
N LYS A 129 -7.38 -0.56 28.76
CA LYS A 129 -7.72 -0.49 30.20
C LYS A 129 -8.58 -1.67 30.67
N ASP A 130 -9.45 -2.19 29.81
CA ASP A 130 -10.33 -3.32 30.13
C ASP A 130 -9.66 -4.69 29.91
N GLU A 131 -8.55 -4.73 29.15
CA GLU A 131 -7.76 -5.93 28.86
C GLU A 131 -6.56 -6.13 29.81
N ILE A 132 -6.13 -5.07 30.49
CA ILE A 132 -5.12 -5.11 31.56
C ILE A 132 -5.86 -5.37 32.88
N LYS A 133 -6.16 -6.65 33.17
CA LYS A 133 -6.58 -7.13 34.50
C LYS A 133 -5.52 -8.03 35.09
#